data_AF-A0A1B6KLY0-F1
#
_entry.id   AF-A0A1B6KLY0-F1
#
_cell.length_a   1.000
_cell.length_b   1.000
_cell.length_c   1.000
_cell.angle_alpha   90.00
_cell.angle_beta   90.00
_cell.angle_gamma   90.00
#
_symmetry.space_group_name_H-M   'P 1'
#
loop_
_entity.id
_entity.type
_entity.pdbx_description
1 polymer ?
#
loop_
_entity_poly.entity_id
_entity_poly.type
_entity_poly.pdbx_seq_one_letter_code
_entity_poly.pdbx_strand_id
1 'polypeptide(L)'
;DLWSSCYNYRLLPVVVVTSGSELDQSDEEEIGNQVQGLEGMIVEEEVGDPVLDVVRAIHNNYISEMFEWTDFKLTCRQFPFNAMPGVQVDFDSNDHVAAFKQFVDEELLDNIVTETNRYAHQLMSNKAPKKCVPMAKWKDCTKEEIKKFLGILMIMGICPLPKQQMYWSKNPMYGNVVIRKTMSRDRFDCLMKCLQFHDNNVPVLDEPRLAKIKCLITHVNNKFKEVLVPDESVVIDESMIPWRGGLLFRQFLGSYTNTA
;
A
#
# COMPACT_ATOMS: atom_id res chain seq x y z
N ASP A 1 -2.18 16.68 -3.82
CA ASP A 1 -1.68 16.16 -2.53
C ASP A 1 -1.94 14.66 -2.43
N LEU A 2 -0.97 13.87 -2.93
CA LEU A 2 -1.00 12.41 -2.92
C LEU A 2 -0.88 11.80 -1.50
N TRP A 3 -0.50 12.61 -0.51
CA TRP A 3 -0.22 12.11 0.84
C TRP A 3 -1.38 12.34 1.82
N SER A 4 -2.11 13.45 1.70
CA SER A 4 -3.24 13.76 2.58
C SER A 4 -4.41 12.76 2.47
N SER A 5 -4.50 11.99 1.38
CA SER A 5 -5.51 10.94 1.23
C SER A 5 -5.09 9.59 1.83
N CYS A 6 -3.78 9.29 1.87
CA CYS A 6 -3.25 8.11 2.56
C CYS A 6 -3.41 8.19 4.08
N TYR A 7 -3.38 9.40 4.67
CA TYR A 7 -3.43 9.59 6.13
C TYR A 7 -4.70 9.06 6.82
N ASN A 8 -5.79 8.85 6.08
CA ASN A 8 -7.04 8.32 6.63
C ASN A 8 -7.16 6.79 6.52
N TYR A 9 -6.16 6.10 5.96
CA TYR A 9 -6.18 4.65 5.83
C TYR A 9 -5.04 4.04 6.62
N ARG A 10 -5.42 3.17 7.55
CA ARG A 10 -4.51 2.36 8.37
C ARG A 10 -3.48 1.72 7.44
N LEU A 11 -2.19 1.98 7.69
CA LEU A 11 -1.14 1.14 7.15
C LEU A 11 -1.29 -0.22 7.84
N LEU A 12 -2.00 -1.14 7.20
CA LEU A 12 -2.04 -2.51 7.68
C LEU A 12 -0.63 -3.08 7.55
N PRO A 13 -0.10 -3.74 8.60
CA PRO A 13 1.15 -4.45 8.48
C PRO A 13 0.99 -5.54 7.42
N VAL A 14 1.94 -5.61 6.49
CA VAL A 14 2.10 -6.77 5.61
C VAL A 14 2.53 -7.92 6.51
N VAL A 15 1.58 -8.78 6.87
CA VAL A 15 1.88 -10.02 7.59
C VAL A 15 2.26 -11.05 6.53
N VAL A 16 3.57 -11.30 6.39
CA VAL A 16 4.03 -12.53 5.74
C VAL A 16 3.86 -13.65 6.76
N VAL A 17 2.79 -14.43 6.62
CA VAL A 17 2.63 -15.66 7.40
C VAL A 17 3.57 -16.70 6.79
N THR A 18 4.62 -17.06 7.52
CA THR A 18 5.35 -18.30 7.26
C THR A 18 4.71 -19.36 8.15
N SER A 19 4.28 -20.47 7.54
CA SER A 19 3.53 -21.52 8.23
C SER A 19 4.39 -22.17 9.31
N GLY A 20 3.99 -21.98 10.56
CA GLY A 20 4.50 -22.67 11.73
C GLY A 20 3.36 -22.98 12.69
N SER A 21 3.12 -24.28 12.88
CA SER A 21 2.24 -24.95 13.86
C SER A 21 0.72 -24.95 13.64
N GLU A 22 0.18 -26.16 13.79
CA GLU A 22 -1.18 -26.66 13.55
C GLU A 22 -2.25 -25.90 14.36
N LEU A 23 -3.40 -25.65 13.74
CA LEU A 23 -4.62 -25.20 14.43
C LEU A 23 -5.70 -26.29 14.33
N ASP A 24 -6.11 -26.74 15.52
CA ASP A 24 -7.21 -27.66 15.79
C ASP A 24 -8.54 -27.14 15.24
N GLN A 25 -9.28 -28.03 14.59
CA GLN A 25 -10.63 -27.78 14.08
C GLN A 25 -11.67 -28.15 15.14
N SER A 26 -12.21 -27.14 15.83
CA SER A 26 -13.53 -27.24 16.47
C SER A 26 -14.07 -25.84 16.72
N ASP A 27 -15.27 -25.57 16.19
CA ASP A 27 -16.26 -24.55 16.59
C ASP A 27 -16.78 -23.71 15.40
N GLU A 28 -17.55 -24.33 14.50
CA GLU A 28 -18.45 -23.65 13.56
C GLU A 28 -19.84 -24.32 13.50
N GLU A 29 -20.49 -24.51 14.65
CA GLU A 29 -21.94 -24.78 14.72
C GLU A 29 -22.57 -23.95 15.84
N GLU A 30 -23.12 -22.76 15.54
CA GLU A 30 -24.32 -22.21 16.21
C GLU A 30 -24.60 -20.74 15.81
N ILE A 31 -25.04 -20.44 14.58
CA ILE A 31 -25.91 -19.26 14.34
C ILE A 31 -26.88 -19.57 13.21
N GLY A 32 -27.78 -20.53 13.44
CA GLY A 32 -28.91 -20.81 12.58
C GLY A 32 -30.17 -20.85 13.42
N ASN A 33 -30.73 -19.70 13.79
CA ASN A 33 -32.15 -19.51 14.12
C ASN A 33 -32.44 -18.04 14.48
N GLN A 34 -33.64 -17.59 14.12
CA GLN A 34 -34.16 -16.20 14.12
C GLN A 34 -33.73 -15.45 12.85
N VAL A 35 -34.56 -15.35 11.82
CA VAL A 35 -35.80 -14.57 11.81
C VAL A 35 -36.84 -15.24 10.91
N GLN A 36 -37.96 -15.66 11.51
CA GLN A 36 -39.21 -16.01 10.82
C GLN A 36 -40.24 -14.95 11.19
N GLY A 37 -40.90 -14.36 10.20
CA GLY A 37 -42.09 -13.55 10.40
C GLY A 37 -41.98 -12.13 9.85
N LEU A 38 -42.50 -11.94 8.63
CA LEU A 38 -43.33 -10.81 8.18
C LEU A 38 -43.51 -10.94 6.65
N GLU A 39 -44.39 -11.86 6.23
CA GLU A 39 -44.95 -11.86 4.88
C GLU A 39 -46.10 -10.84 4.84
N GLY A 40 -45.96 -9.84 3.97
CA GLY A 40 -47.01 -8.89 3.59
C GLY A 40 -46.98 -8.71 2.08
N MET A 41 -48.08 -9.10 1.42
CA MET A 41 -48.31 -9.03 -0.03
C MET A 41 -48.08 -7.63 -0.60
N ILE A 42 -47.14 -7.53 -1.54
CA ILE A 42 -47.16 -6.53 -2.62
C ILE A 42 -47.02 -7.32 -3.92
N VAL A 43 -48.10 -7.38 -4.70
CA VAL A 43 -48.05 -7.86 -6.08
C VAL A 43 -47.59 -6.67 -6.91
N GLU A 44 -46.28 -6.52 -7.08
CA GLU A 44 -45.72 -5.69 -8.14
C GLU A 44 -45.54 -6.56 -9.37
N GLU A 45 -46.26 -6.20 -10.43
CA GLU A 45 -46.16 -6.80 -11.76
C GLU A 45 -44.71 -6.56 -12.26
N GLU A 46 -43.88 -7.61 -12.26
CA GLU A 46 -42.52 -7.54 -12.79
C GLU A 46 -42.59 -7.23 -14.29
N VAL A 47 -42.39 -5.96 -14.64
CA VAL A 47 -41.98 -5.60 -16.00
C VAL A 47 -40.53 -6.07 -16.14
N GLY A 48 -40.35 -7.28 -16.65
CA GLY A 48 -39.04 -7.88 -16.87
C GLY A 48 -38.14 -6.94 -17.67
N ASP A 49 -36.95 -6.65 -17.14
CA ASP A 49 -35.94 -5.88 -17.83
C ASP A 49 -35.40 -6.73 -18.98
N PRO A 50 -35.71 -6.38 -20.24
CA PRO A 50 -35.32 -7.19 -21.40
C PRO A 50 -33.80 -7.30 -21.55
N VAL A 51 -33.02 -6.38 -20.95
CA VAL A 51 -31.56 -6.48 -20.91
C VAL A 51 -31.12 -7.55 -19.93
N LEU A 52 -31.75 -7.60 -18.74
CA LEU A 52 -31.43 -8.57 -17.69
C LEU A 52 -31.83 -10.00 -18.09
N ASP A 53 -32.92 -10.14 -18.86
CA ASP A 53 -33.36 -11.42 -19.41
C ASP A 53 -32.45 -11.91 -20.54
N VAL A 54 -31.94 -11.01 -21.38
CA VAL A 54 -30.92 -11.34 -22.38
C VAL A 54 -29.61 -11.74 -21.70
N VAL A 55 -29.19 -11.03 -20.64
CA VAL A 55 -27.99 -11.39 -19.87
C VAL A 55 -28.17 -12.74 -19.17
N ARG A 56 -29.33 -13.03 -18.58
CA ARG A 56 -29.65 -14.34 -18.00
C ARG A 56 -29.68 -15.43 -19.07
N ALA A 57 -30.27 -15.18 -20.24
CA ALA A 57 -30.31 -16.15 -21.33
C ALA A 57 -28.90 -16.44 -21.88
N ILE A 58 -28.04 -15.43 -21.99
CA ILE A 58 -26.64 -15.60 -22.39
C ILE A 58 -25.87 -16.36 -21.31
N HIS A 59 -26.02 -16.02 -20.03
CA HIS A 59 -25.36 -16.70 -18.93
C HIS A 59 -25.79 -18.17 -18.84
N ASN A 60 -27.09 -18.45 -18.99
CA ASN A 60 -27.63 -19.81 -18.97
C ASN A 60 -27.24 -20.62 -20.22
N ASN A 61 -27.19 -20.00 -21.40
CA ASN A 61 -26.68 -20.66 -22.61
C ASN A 61 -25.17 -20.95 -22.51
N TYR A 62 -24.40 -20.08 -21.86
CA TYR A 62 -22.96 -20.29 -21.65
C TYR A 62 -22.70 -21.39 -20.60
N ILE A 63 -23.59 -21.54 -19.60
CA ILE A 63 -23.51 -22.62 -18.61
C ILE A 63 -24.04 -23.96 -19.18
N SER A 64 -24.90 -23.92 -20.22
CA SER A 64 -25.42 -25.12 -20.88
C SER A 64 -24.38 -25.86 -21.75
N GLU A 65 -23.32 -25.20 -22.19
CA GLU A 65 -22.10 -25.91 -22.60
C GLU A 65 -21.38 -26.34 -21.33
N MET A 66 -21.86 -27.47 -20.82
CA MET A 66 -21.45 -28.20 -19.63
C MET A 66 -19.95 -28.05 -19.31
N PHE A 67 -19.61 -27.01 -18.54
CA PHE A 67 -18.31 -26.92 -17.89
C PHE A 67 -18.34 -27.93 -16.75
N GLU A 68 -18.02 -29.18 -17.06
CA GLU A 68 -17.81 -30.20 -16.05
C GLU A 68 -16.55 -29.82 -15.27
N TRP A 69 -16.70 -29.61 -13.96
CA TRP A 69 -15.57 -29.64 -13.04
C TRP A 69 -14.93 -31.02 -13.15
N THR A 70 -13.92 -31.13 -13.99
CA THR A 70 -13.09 -32.31 -14.04
C THR A 70 -12.14 -32.22 -12.85
N ASP A 71 -11.94 -33.33 -12.13
CA ASP A 71 -10.83 -33.52 -11.18
C ASP A 71 -9.51 -33.61 -11.97
N PHE A 72 -9.26 -32.62 -12.81
CA PHE A 72 -8.02 -32.47 -13.53
C PHE A 72 -6.97 -32.17 -12.47
N LYS A 73 -6.30 -33.24 -12.01
CA LYS A 73 -5.09 -33.11 -11.22
C LYS A 73 -4.13 -32.31 -12.08
N LEU A 74 -4.02 -31.02 -11.78
CA LEU A 74 -2.97 -30.19 -12.31
C LEU A 74 -1.66 -30.89 -11.95
N THR A 75 -1.07 -31.59 -12.91
CA THR A 75 0.28 -32.10 -12.77
C THR A 75 1.18 -30.89 -12.87
N CYS A 76 1.34 -30.19 -11.75
CA CYS A 76 2.31 -29.12 -11.66
C CYS A 76 3.68 -29.76 -11.91
N ARG A 77 4.46 -29.19 -12.82
CA ARG A 77 5.84 -29.62 -13.01
C ARG A 77 6.55 -29.44 -11.67
N GLN A 78 6.99 -30.54 -11.08
CA GLN A 78 7.85 -30.50 -9.91
C GLN A 78 9.24 -30.05 -10.37
N PHE A 79 9.65 -28.88 -9.90
CA PHE A 79 11.01 -28.39 -10.08
C PHE A 79 11.77 -28.67 -8.79
N PRO A 80 12.92 -29.34 -8.83
CA PRO A 80 13.71 -29.57 -7.62
C PRO A 80 14.15 -28.22 -7.05
N PHE A 81 13.86 -27.99 -5.77
CA PHE A 81 14.33 -26.81 -5.06
C PHE A 81 15.79 -27.03 -4.64
N ASN A 82 16.70 -26.28 -5.26
CA ASN A 82 18.15 -26.42 -5.07
C ASN A 82 18.78 -25.22 -4.35
N ALA A 83 17.97 -24.27 -3.86
CA ALA A 83 18.46 -23.08 -3.19
C ALA A 83 18.54 -23.29 -1.66
N MET A 84 19.36 -22.48 -0.99
CA MET A 84 19.38 -22.42 0.47
C MET A 84 18.44 -21.28 0.91
N PRO A 85 17.28 -21.59 1.50
CA PRO A 85 16.30 -20.59 1.87
C PRO A 85 16.80 -19.75 3.05
N GLY A 86 16.24 -18.56 3.19
CA GLY A 86 16.53 -17.63 4.28
C GLY A 86 17.26 -16.36 3.83
N VAL A 87 17.70 -15.59 4.82
CA VAL A 87 18.38 -14.31 4.63
C VAL A 87 19.79 -14.57 4.09
N GLN A 88 20.11 -13.96 2.95
CA GLN A 88 21.37 -14.17 2.23
C GLN A 88 22.45 -13.14 2.60
N VAL A 89 22.06 -12.06 3.27
CA VAL A 89 22.95 -10.97 3.67
C VAL A 89 23.34 -11.09 5.13
N ASP A 90 24.59 -10.75 5.44
CA ASP A 90 25.10 -10.78 6.81
C ASP A 90 24.83 -9.43 7.50
N PHE A 91 23.95 -9.44 8.51
CA PHE A 91 23.73 -8.33 9.41
C PHE A 91 23.28 -8.84 10.79
N ASP A 92 23.51 -8.04 11.83
CA ASP A 92 23.00 -8.37 13.17
C ASP A 92 21.47 -8.27 13.17
N SER A 93 20.80 -9.42 13.23
CA SER A 93 19.34 -9.52 13.28
C SER A 93 18.70 -8.80 14.48
N ASN A 94 19.45 -8.54 15.55
CA ASN A 94 18.98 -7.74 16.69
C ASN A 94 19.08 -6.23 16.45
N ASP A 95 19.83 -5.81 15.43
CA ASP A 95 19.85 -4.43 14.96
C ASP A 95 18.78 -4.22 13.88
N HIS A 96 17.57 -3.87 14.33
CA HIS A 96 16.46 -3.57 13.43
C HIS A 96 16.75 -2.42 12.45
N VAL A 97 17.68 -1.52 12.79
CA VAL A 97 18.10 -0.44 11.89
C VAL A 97 19.02 -0.99 10.80
N ALA A 98 19.90 -1.95 11.13
CA ALA A 98 20.72 -2.65 10.13
C ALA A 98 19.84 -3.44 9.15
N ALA A 99 18.79 -4.11 9.64
CA ALA A 99 17.81 -4.79 8.80
C ALA A 99 17.09 -3.81 7.85
N PHE A 100 16.61 -2.68 8.37
CA PHE A 100 15.94 -1.65 7.57
C PHE A 100 16.83 -1.10 6.45
N LYS A 101 18.12 -0.90 6.72
CA LYS A 101 19.10 -0.39 5.75
C LYS A 101 19.39 -1.34 4.60
N GLN A 102 19.03 -2.62 4.69
CA GLN A 102 19.12 -3.55 3.56
C GLN A 102 18.14 -3.18 2.43
N PHE A 103 17.00 -2.57 2.79
CA PHE A 103 15.95 -2.18 1.84
C PHE A 103 15.97 -0.67 1.54
N VAL A 104 16.36 0.14 2.52
CA VAL A 104 16.50 1.60 2.37
C VAL A 104 17.97 1.95 2.53
N ASP A 105 18.73 1.65 1.48
CA ASP A 105 20.17 1.86 1.43
C ASP A 105 20.53 3.32 1.09
N GLU A 106 21.84 3.59 1.04
CA GLU A 106 22.35 4.92 0.74
C GLU A 106 22.02 5.35 -0.70
N GLU A 107 21.94 4.41 -1.65
CA GLU A 107 21.58 4.69 -3.06
C GLU A 107 20.14 5.19 -3.16
N LEU A 108 19.20 4.48 -2.52
CA LEU A 108 17.79 4.89 -2.50
C LEU A 108 17.63 6.26 -1.82
N LEU A 109 18.34 6.48 -0.72
CA LEU A 109 18.30 7.76 -0.02
C LEU A 109 18.86 8.91 -0.87
N ASP A 110 19.96 8.68 -1.60
CA ASP A 110 20.54 9.66 -2.51
C ASP A 110 19.58 9.99 -3.66
N ASN A 111 18.89 8.98 -4.21
CA ASN A 111 17.86 9.19 -5.22
C ASN A 111 16.68 10.03 -4.68
N ILE A 112 16.16 9.68 -3.49
CA ILE A 112 15.06 10.45 -2.85
C ILE A 112 15.47 11.90 -2.64
N VAL A 113 16.66 12.14 -2.09
CA VAL A 113 17.17 13.50 -1.83
C VAL A 113 17.31 14.29 -3.14
N THR A 114 17.92 13.68 -4.15
CA THR A 114 18.16 14.30 -5.46
C THR A 114 16.85 14.72 -6.11
N GLU A 115 15.89 13.80 -6.20
CA GLU A 115 14.63 14.05 -6.90
C GLU A 115 13.68 14.95 -6.11
N THR A 116 13.70 14.87 -4.78
CA THR A 116 12.93 15.78 -3.90
C THR A 116 13.43 17.23 -4.02
N ASN A 117 14.76 17.44 -3.97
CA ASN A 117 15.34 18.79 -4.13
C ASN A 117 15.11 19.34 -5.55
N ARG A 118 15.31 18.49 -6.57
CA ARG A 118 15.01 18.85 -7.97
C ARG A 118 13.57 19.32 -8.12
N TYR A 119 12.61 18.56 -7.60
CA TYR A 119 11.20 18.91 -7.71
C TYR A 119 10.86 20.19 -6.94
N ALA A 120 11.42 20.39 -5.76
CA ALA A 120 11.25 21.64 -5.01
C ALA A 120 11.75 22.86 -5.80
N HIS A 121 12.91 22.77 -6.45
CA HIS A 121 13.43 23.84 -7.30
C HIS A 121 12.55 24.11 -8.52
N GLN A 122 12.02 23.06 -9.16
CA GLN A 122 11.05 23.20 -10.27
C GLN A 122 9.76 23.91 -9.83
N LEU A 123 9.27 23.62 -8.61
CA LEU A 123 8.10 24.31 -8.06
C LEU A 123 8.38 25.78 -7.77
N MET A 124 9.59 26.13 -7.34
CA MET A 124 9.99 27.51 -7.08
C MET A 124 10.18 28.34 -8.36
N SER A 125 10.72 27.73 -9.43
CA SER A 125 10.94 28.42 -10.71
C SER A 125 9.64 28.72 -11.45
N ASN A 126 8.64 27.85 -11.29
CA ASN A 126 7.32 28.03 -11.89
C ASN A 126 6.52 29.07 -11.07
N LYS A 127 6.47 30.32 -11.54
CA LYS A 127 5.79 31.50 -10.95
C LYS A 127 4.25 31.37 -10.75
N ALA A 128 3.68 30.17 -10.65
CA ALA A 128 2.26 30.00 -10.38
C ALA A 128 1.97 30.26 -8.87
N PRO A 129 1.08 31.22 -8.54
CA PRO A 129 0.75 31.52 -7.16
C PRO A 129 -0.25 30.48 -6.66
N LYS A 130 0.23 29.37 -6.09
CA LYS A 130 -0.66 28.41 -5.43
C LYS A 130 -0.33 28.31 -3.95
N LYS A 131 -0.87 29.24 -3.16
CA LYS A 131 -1.22 29.16 -1.71
C LYS A 131 -0.34 28.28 -0.79
N CYS A 132 0.92 28.06 -1.11
CA CYS A 132 1.86 27.27 -0.30
C CYS A 132 2.98 28.20 0.11
N VAL A 133 2.63 29.08 1.06
CA VAL A 133 3.51 29.99 1.78
C VAL A 133 4.79 29.33 2.35
N PRO A 134 4.89 27.99 2.59
CA PRO A 134 6.14 27.38 3.04
C PRO A 134 7.26 27.25 1.97
N MET A 135 6.94 27.29 0.67
CA MET A 135 7.92 27.01 -0.39
C MET A 135 8.90 28.16 -0.68
N ALA A 136 8.54 29.39 -0.30
CA ALA A 136 9.37 30.57 -0.50
C ALA A 136 10.70 30.53 0.28
N LYS A 137 10.85 29.59 1.23
CA LYS A 137 12.05 29.37 2.05
C LYS A 137 12.57 27.95 1.95
N TRP A 138 12.35 27.27 0.81
CA TRP A 138 12.89 25.92 0.63
C TRP A 138 14.40 25.91 0.92
N LYS A 139 14.80 24.90 1.67
CA LYS A 139 16.20 24.51 1.87
C LYS A 139 16.32 23.08 1.39
N ASP A 140 17.37 22.79 0.64
CA ASP A 140 17.64 21.43 0.20
C ASP A 140 17.69 20.47 1.39
N CYS A 141 16.98 19.37 1.22
CA CYS A 141 16.98 18.29 2.17
C CYS A 141 18.27 17.48 2.05
N THR A 142 18.66 16.86 3.16
CA THR A 142 19.81 15.96 3.23
C THR A 142 19.34 14.54 3.52
N LYS A 143 20.21 13.54 3.31
CA LYS A 143 19.91 12.15 3.69
C LYS A 143 19.52 12.02 5.16
N GLU A 144 20.20 12.75 6.05
CA GLU A 144 19.85 12.76 7.48
C GLU A 144 18.44 13.29 7.73
N GLU A 145 18.03 14.31 6.98
CA GLU A 145 16.69 14.87 7.08
C GLU A 145 15.62 13.91 6.54
N ILE A 146 15.89 13.23 5.42
CA ILE A 146 15.02 12.17 4.89
C ILE A 146 14.93 10.99 5.87
N LYS A 147 16.03 10.56 6.48
CA LYS A 147 16.02 9.52 7.54
C LYS A 147 15.12 9.93 8.71
N LYS A 148 15.22 11.18 9.18
CA LYS A 148 14.32 11.74 10.21
C LYS A 148 12.86 11.76 9.77
N PHE A 149 12.60 12.17 8.53
CA PHE A 149 11.25 12.20 7.95
C PHE A 149 10.64 10.79 7.88
N LEU A 150 11.38 9.80 7.38
CA LEU A 150 10.96 8.39 7.36
C LEU A 150 10.74 7.84 8.78
N GLY A 151 11.61 8.19 9.73
CA GLY A 151 11.43 7.85 11.15
C GLY A 151 10.13 8.38 11.73
N ILE A 152 9.77 9.62 11.40
CA ILE A 152 8.49 10.20 11.79
C ILE A 152 7.32 9.43 11.15
N LEU A 153 7.39 9.07 9.87
CA LEU A 153 6.35 8.27 9.20
C LEU A 153 6.16 6.90 9.88
N MET A 154 7.24 6.24 10.28
CA MET A 154 7.17 4.97 11.01
C MET A 154 6.43 5.13 12.35
N ILE A 155 6.74 6.18 13.12
CA ILE A 155 6.03 6.48 14.38
C ILE A 155 4.53 6.72 14.12
N MET A 156 4.20 7.45 13.06
CA MET A 156 2.81 7.72 12.69
C MET A 156 2.05 6.46 12.25
N GLY A 157 2.74 5.50 11.64
CA GLY A 157 2.17 4.19 11.29
C GLY A 157 1.86 3.34 12.51
N ILE A 158 2.73 3.37 13.52
CA ILE A 158 2.55 2.62 14.78
C ILE A 158 1.46 3.27 15.66
N CYS A 159 1.46 4.60 15.76
CA CYS A 159 0.55 5.35 16.63
C CYS A 159 -0.26 6.38 15.83
N PRO A 160 -1.26 5.95 15.06
CA PRO A 160 -2.04 6.85 14.21
C PRO A 160 -2.87 7.84 15.03
N LEU A 161 -2.81 9.12 14.67
CA LEU A 161 -3.68 10.19 15.20
C LEU A 161 -4.69 10.65 14.15
N PRO A 162 -5.89 11.12 14.56
CA PRO A 162 -6.94 11.55 13.62
C PRO A 162 -6.53 12.66 12.67
N LYS A 163 -5.55 13.49 13.05
CA LYS A 163 -5.01 14.57 12.21
C LYS A 163 -3.51 14.63 12.35
N GLN A 164 -2.80 14.70 11.22
CA GLN A 164 -1.33 14.84 11.16
C GLN A 164 -0.80 15.99 12.04
N GLN A 165 -1.50 17.11 12.11
CA GLN A 165 -1.03 18.27 12.89
C GLN A 165 -1.00 17.98 14.40
N MET A 166 -1.74 16.98 14.88
CA MET A 166 -1.82 16.64 16.30
C MET A 166 -0.51 16.06 16.83
N TYR A 167 0.31 15.41 15.99
CA TYR A 167 1.64 14.95 16.39
C TYR A 167 2.54 16.11 16.84
N TRP A 168 2.33 17.32 16.33
CA TRP A 168 3.04 18.53 16.73
C TRP A 168 2.34 19.36 17.79
N SER A 169 1.23 18.88 18.36
CA SER A 169 0.50 19.58 19.41
C SER A 169 1.33 19.75 20.69
N LYS A 170 1.05 20.82 21.45
CA LYS A 170 1.57 20.98 22.82
C LYS A 170 0.72 20.24 23.85
N ASN A 171 -0.48 19.78 23.48
CA ASN A 171 -1.36 19.02 24.37
C ASN A 171 -0.72 17.64 24.66
N PRO A 172 -0.44 17.30 25.93
CA PRO A 172 0.14 16.00 26.30
C PRO A 172 -0.66 14.78 25.84
N MET A 173 -1.97 14.91 25.62
CA MET A 173 -2.84 13.82 25.15
C MET A 173 -2.56 13.40 23.69
N TYR A 174 -1.98 14.29 22.88
CA TYR A 174 -1.82 14.07 21.44
C TYR A 174 -0.40 14.32 20.94
N GLY A 175 0.28 15.31 21.50
CA GLY A 175 1.59 15.74 21.02
C GLY A 175 2.65 14.68 21.26
N ASN A 176 3.48 14.42 20.24
CA ASN A 176 4.63 13.54 20.38
C ASN A 176 5.91 14.38 20.55
N VAL A 177 6.53 14.28 21.73
CA VAL A 177 7.73 15.06 22.08
C VAL A 177 8.90 14.73 21.16
N VAL A 178 9.06 13.46 20.76
CA VAL A 178 10.14 13.03 19.86
C VAL A 178 9.93 13.64 18.48
N ILE A 179 8.75 13.49 17.87
CA ILE A 179 8.44 14.07 16.55
C ILE A 179 8.69 15.59 16.54
N ARG A 180 8.20 16.30 17.57
CA ARG A 180 8.37 17.76 17.69
C ARG A 180 9.82 18.20 17.81
N LYS A 181 10.66 17.42 18.49
CA LYS A 181 12.10 17.70 18.63
C LYS A 181 12.87 17.35 17.36
N THR A 182 12.44 16.33 16.62
CA THR A 182 13.12 15.84 15.43
C THR A 182 12.96 16.76 14.22
N MET A 183 11.75 17.27 13.97
CA MET A 183 11.45 18.12 12.81
C MET A 183 10.26 19.04 13.11
N SER A 184 10.25 20.27 12.58
CA SER A 184 9.09 21.14 12.68
C SER A 184 7.94 20.66 11.79
N ARG A 185 6.70 20.95 12.18
CA ARG A 185 5.50 20.60 11.39
C ARG A 185 5.60 21.16 9.97
N ASP A 186 5.96 22.43 9.86
CA ASP A 186 6.00 23.11 8.57
C ASP A 186 7.08 22.51 7.65
N ARG A 187 8.23 22.08 8.20
CA ARG A 187 9.26 21.37 7.42
C ARG A 187 8.78 19.98 6.99
N PHE A 188 8.12 19.24 7.88
CA PHE A 188 7.53 17.95 7.54
C PHE A 188 6.50 18.10 6.41
N ASP A 189 5.59 19.09 6.51
CA ASP A 189 4.59 19.38 5.48
C ASP A 189 5.24 19.79 4.15
N CYS A 190 6.36 20.50 4.17
CA CYS A 190 7.15 20.79 2.97
C CYS A 190 7.71 19.53 2.32
N LEU A 191 8.40 18.68 3.10
CA LEU A 191 8.97 17.43 2.59
C LEU A 191 7.88 16.51 2.04
N MET A 192 6.75 16.38 2.76
CA MET A 192 5.60 15.60 2.33
C MET A 192 5.05 16.05 0.95
N LYS A 193 5.10 17.36 0.66
CA LYS A 193 4.64 17.92 -0.62
C LYS A 193 5.66 17.77 -1.75
N CYS A 194 6.95 17.78 -1.42
CA CYS A 194 8.04 17.75 -2.39
C CYS A 194 8.61 16.35 -2.63
N LEU A 195 8.23 15.36 -1.82
CA LEU A 195 8.76 14.00 -1.91
C LEU A 195 8.55 13.41 -3.30
N GLN A 196 9.65 13.06 -3.95
CA GLN A 196 9.69 12.57 -5.32
C GLN A 196 10.78 11.51 -5.46
N PHE A 197 10.56 10.53 -6.36
CA PHE A 197 11.48 9.41 -6.62
C PHE A 197 11.98 9.33 -8.06
N HIS A 198 11.50 10.24 -8.93
CA HIS A 198 11.75 10.24 -10.37
C HIS A 198 11.68 11.66 -10.93
N ASP A 199 12.53 12.00 -11.91
CA ASP A 199 12.51 13.32 -12.55
C ASP A 199 11.27 13.45 -13.45
N ASN A 200 10.37 14.39 -13.10
CA ASN A 200 9.15 14.64 -13.85
C ASN A 200 9.39 15.08 -15.31
N ASN A 201 10.60 15.53 -15.65
CA ASN A 201 10.94 15.92 -17.03
C ASN A 201 11.41 14.74 -17.90
N VAL A 202 11.67 13.57 -17.30
CA VAL A 202 12.11 12.38 -18.02
C VAL A 202 10.88 11.50 -18.28
N PRO A 203 10.45 11.35 -19.55
CA PRO A 203 9.30 10.51 -19.86
C PRO A 203 9.65 9.03 -19.62
N VAL A 204 8.76 8.33 -18.92
CA VAL A 204 8.82 6.88 -18.77
C VAL A 204 7.85 6.28 -19.78
N LEU A 205 8.40 5.70 -20.85
CA LEU A 205 7.60 5.13 -21.95
C LEU A 205 6.95 3.79 -21.56
N ASP A 206 7.63 3.03 -20.70
CA ASP A 206 7.18 1.73 -20.23
C ASP A 206 6.43 1.87 -18.90
N GLU A 207 5.14 1.56 -18.89
CA GLU A 207 4.21 1.74 -17.76
C GLU A 207 4.15 3.19 -17.22
N PRO A 208 3.71 4.16 -18.04
CA PRO A 208 3.68 5.58 -17.67
C PRO A 208 2.81 5.86 -16.42
N ARG A 209 1.87 4.97 -16.08
CA ARG A 209 1.02 5.08 -14.90
C ARG A 209 1.78 4.95 -13.58
N LEU A 210 2.87 4.17 -13.57
CA LEU A 210 3.71 3.93 -12.39
C LEU A 210 5.00 4.75 -12.41
N ALA A 211 5.23 5.55 -13.45
CA ALA A 211 6.47 6.31 -13.67
C ALA A 211 7.05 6.98 -12.42
N LYS A 212 6.20 7.61 -11.59
CA LYS A 212 6.62 8.35 -10.39
C LYS A 212 7.17 7.49 -9.26
N ILE A 213 6.79 6.21 -9.21
CA ILE A 213 7.18 5.27 -8.14
C ILE A 213 7.95 4.06 -8.69
N LYS A 214 8.08 3.93 -10.01
CA LYS A 214 8.75 2.80 -10.67
C LYS A 214 10.17 2.62 -10.17
N CYS A 215 10.93 3.71 -10.02
CA CYS A 215 12.29 3.65 -9.48
C CYS A 215 12.32 3.03 -8.07
N LEU A 216 11.42 3.45 -7.18
CA LEU A 216 11.30 2.91 -5.83
C LEU A 216 10.91 1.42 -5.85
N ILE A 217 9.88 1.05 -6.61
CA ILE A 217 9.40 -0.33 -6.72
C ILE A 217 10.51 -1.23 -7.25
N THR A 218 11.17 -0.83 -8.33
CA THR A 218 12.26 -1.60 -8.93
C THR A 218 13.42 -1.78 -7.95
N HIS A 219 13.83 -0.71 -7.26
CA HIS A 219 14.90 -0.78 -6.26
C HIS A 219 14.56 -1.76 -5.15
N VAL A 220 13.39 -1.59 -4.51
CA VAL A 220 12.97 -2.42 -3.38
C VAL A 220 12.77 -3.89 -3.80
N ASN A 221 12.22 -4.15 -4.99
CA ASN A 221 12.08 -5.51 -5.53
C ASN A 221 13.45 -6.18 -5.77
N ASN A 222 14.45 -5.42 -6.22
CA ASN A 222 15.80 -5.95 -6.36
C ASN A 222 16.41 -6.27 -4.99
N LYS A 223 16.23 -5.39 -3.99
CA LYS A 223 16.65 -5.68 -2.61
C LYS A 223 15.99 -6.92 -2.03
N PHE A 224 14.69 -7.12 -2.25
CA PHE A 224 14.02 -8.35 -1.79
C PHE A 224 14.65 -9.62 -2.38
N LYS A 225 15.00 -9.60 -3.68
CA LYS A 225 15.65 -10.73 -4.35
C LYS A 225 17.08 -10.97 -3.86
N GLU A 226 17.78 -9.92 -3.48
CA GLU A 226 19.15 -9.99 -2.95
C GLU A 226 19.17 -10.47 -1.49
N VAL A 227 18.24 -9.98 -0.67
CA VAL A 227 18.24 -10.17 0.79
C VAL A 227 17.65 -11.51 1.20
N LEU A 228 16.63 -12.01 0.48
CA LEU A 228 15.84 -13.16 0.91
C LEU A 228 15.66 -14.17 -0.24
N VAL A 229 16.03 -15.42 0.01
CA VAL A 229 15.60 -16.56 -0.80
C VAL A 229 14.39 -17.19 -0.09
N PRO A 230 13.21 -17.23 -0.72
CA PRO A 230 12.05 -17.88 -0.13
C PRO A 230 12.24 -19.40 -0.04
N ASP A 231 11.40 -20.04 0.76
CA ASP A 231 11.34 -21.49 0.88
C ASP A 231 10.73 -22.14 -0.39
N GLU A 232 10.76 -23.48 -0.46
CA GLU A 232 10.17 -24.26 -1.55
C GLU A 232 8.68 -23.96 -1.73
N SER A 233 7.97 -23.71 -0.63
CA SER A 233 6.56 -23.37 -0.62
C SER A 233 6.34 -21.87 -0.47
N VAL A 234 5.66 -21.27 -1.44
CA VAL A 234 5.29 -19.84 -1.42
C VAL A 234 3.79 -19.68 -1.61
N VAL A 235 3.22 -18.69 -0.90
CA VAL A 235 1.83 -18.28 -1.08
C VAL A 235 1.81 -17.00 -1.90
N ILE A 236 0.98 -16.98 -2.94
CA ILE A 236 0.75 -15.80 -3.77
C ILE A 236 -0.64 -15.29 -3.44
N ASP A 237 -0.71 -14.05 -3.00
CA ASP A 237 -1.96 -13.36 -2.69
C ASP A 237 -1.89 -11.90 -3.13
N GLU A 238 -3.05 -11.28 -3.26
CA GLU A 238 -3.19 -9.87 -3.64
C GLU A 238 -3.28 -8.99 -2.40
N SER A 239 -2.48 -7.92 -2.37
CA SER A 239 -2.57 -6.90 -1.32
C SER A 239 -3.17 -5.61 -1.88
N MET A 240 -4.13 -5.04 -1.15
CA MET A 240 -4.77 -3.78 -1.52
C MET A 240 -4.36 -2.64 -0.60
N ILE A 241 -4.06 -1.49 -1.19
CA ILE A 241 -3.85 -0.24 -0.47
C ILE A 241 -5.08 0.65 -0.71
N PRO A 242 -5.91 0.91 0.32
CA PRO A 242 -7.10 1.74 0.18
C PRO A 242 -6.72 3.15 -0.30
N TRP A 243 -7.39 3.62 -1.36
CA TRP A 243 -7.14 4.95 -1.92
C TRP A 243 -8.42 5.64 -2.38
N ARG A 244 -8.64 6.86 -1.89
CA ARG A 244 -9.69 7.76 -2.39
C ARG A 244 -9.05 8.95 -3.11
N GLY A 245 -9.21 9.02 -4.43
CA GLY A 245 -8.68 10.13 -5.24
C GLY A 245 -8.64 9.78 -6.72
N GLY A 246 -8.21 10.74 -7.54
CA GLY A 246 -8.09 10.58 -9.00
C GLY A 246 -6.85 9.77 -9.42
N LEU A 247 -6.77 8.50 -8.99
CA LEU A 247 -5.75 7.57 -9.44
C LEU A 247 -6.29 6.73 -10.59
N LEU A 248 -5.57 6.73 -11.71
CA LEU A 248 -6.04 6.13 -12.97
C LEU A 248 -6.23 4.60 -12.92
N PHE A 249 -5.52 3.92 -12.02
CA PHE A 249 -5.54 2.46 -11.88
C PHE A 249 -6.22 2.00 -10.58
N ARG A 250 -7.03 2.87 -9.96
CA ARG A 250 -7.84 2.48 -8.80
C ARG A 250 -8.93 1.50 -9.25
N GLN A 251 -9.02 0.37 -8.57
CA GLN A 251 -10.11 -0.60 -8.73
C GLN A 251 -11.09 -0.46 -7.57
N PHE A 252 -12.38 -0.66 -7.86
CA PHE A 252 -13.42 -0.80 -6.85
C PHE A 252 -13.75 -2.28 -6.72
N LEU A 253 -13.67 -2.81 -5.51
CA LEU A 253 -13.99 -4.21 -5.24
C LEU A 253 -15.18 -4.25 -4.28
N GLY A 254 -16.30 -4.80 -4.74
CA GLY A 254 -17.57 -4.78 -4.02
C GLY A 254 -17.64 -5.75 -2.83
N SER A 255 -16.83 -6.82 -2.85
CA SER A 255 -16.81 -7.85 -1.80
C SER A 255 -15.96 -7.48 -0.58
N TYR A 256 -15.07 -6.49 -0.68
CA TYR A 256 -14.25 -6.06 0.43
C TYR A 256 -14.94 -4.91 1.16
N THR A 257 -15.63 -5.23 2.25
CA THR A 257 -16.08 -4.20 3.19
C THR A 257 -14.85 -3.60 3.86
N ASN A 258 -14.65 -2.29 3.69
CA ASN A 258 -13.68 -1.57 4.51
C ASN A 258 -14.25 -1.54 5.93
N THR A 259 -13.88 -2.51 6.76
CA THR A 259 -14.05 -2.41 8.21
C THR A 259 -13.12 -1.30 8.69
N ALA A 260 -13.72 -0.11 8.86
CA ALA A 260 -13.05 1.12 9.32
C ALA A 260 -12.73 1.07 10.81
#